data_AF-A0A3D4FVA8-F1
#
_entry.id   AF-A0A3D4FVA8-F1
#
_cell.length_a   1.000
_cell.length_b   1.000
_cell.length_c   1.000
_cell.angle_alpha   90.00
_cell.angle_beta   90.00
_cell.angle_gamma   90.00
#
_symmetry.space_group_name_H-M   'P 1'
#
loop_
_entity.id
_entity.type
_entity.pdbx_description
1 polymer ?
#
loop_
_entity_poly.entity_id
_entity_poly.type
_entity_poly.pdbx_seq_one_letter_code
_entity_poly.pdbx_strand_id
1 'polypeptide(L)'
;MGKFTARRAVAFTVACVTAVAVVGLGQALLDRTEAAQGNMVYGPMFEVDPLWPQPLPNHWLLGTTIGVSVDNRDHIWIIHRGDALAAGEVPAAQDPPNAADCCFPAPPVLEFDQAGTLVGSWGGPGEGYEWPASNHGIFVDHMDNVWIGGNGGPDSHLLKFTRYGRFLMQVGRSGGNAGSNDNENFGRVAKIYVDPKDNEAYIADGYLNKRVVVLDAETGAFKRFWGAYGNTPDDADLGRYDPNAEPAQQFRT
;
A
#
# COMPACT_ATOMS: atom_id res chain seq x y z
N MET A 1 7.38 -44.85 76.61
CA MET A 1 8.20 -44.19 75.57
C MET A 1 8.17 -45.03 74.29
N GLY A 2 7.27 -44.72 73.37
CA GLY A 2 7.09 -45.47 72.13
C GLY A 2 8.15 -45.06 71.10
N LYS A 3 8.92 -46.04 70.62
CA LYS A 3 9.93 -45.86 69.57
C LYS A 3 9.24 -45.42 68.27
N PHE A 4 9.22 -44.13 67.99
CA PHE A 4 8.87 -43.61 66.66
C PHE A 4 9.96 -44.07 65.69
N THR A 5 9.71 -45.20 65.04
CA THR A 5 10.60 -45.84 64.07
C THR A 5 10.87 -44.88 62.91
N ALA A 6 12.15 -44.62 62.61
CA ALA A 6 12.65 -43.72 61.57
C ALA A 6 11.94 -43.85 60.20
N ARG A 7 11.39 -45.03 59.87
CA ARG A 7 10.56 -45.26 58.67
C ARG A 7 9.31 -44.38 58.59
N ARG A 8 8.66 -44.07 59.71
CA ARG A 8 7.48 -43.19 59.75
C ARG A 8 7.85 -41.72 59.52
N ALA A 9 9.00 -41.30 60.05
CA ALA A 9 9.51 -39.95 59.83
C ALA A 9 9.91 -39.75 58.36
N VAL A 10 10.60 -40.72 57.76
CA VAL A 10 10.99 -40.69 56.33
C VAL A 10 9.75 -40.68 55.43
N ALA A 11 8.73 -41.50 55.71
CA ALA A 11 7.48 -41.50 54.94
C ALA A 11 6.75 -40.15 55.02
N PHE A 12 6.74 -39.51 56.19
CA PHE A 12 6.12 -38.20 56.37
C PHE A 12 6.89 -37.09 55.64
N THR A 13 8.23 -37.10 55.68
CA THR A 13 9.06 -36.15 54.95
C THR A 13 8.90 -36.30 53.43
N VAL A 14 8.87 -37.53 52.92
CA VAL A 14 8.62 -37.78 51.49
C VAL A 14 7.25 -37.26 51.07
N ALA A 15 6.21 -37.49 51.87
CA ALA A 15 4.85 -36.99 51.60
C ALA A 15 4.77 -35.45 51.60
N CYS A 16 5.48 -34.79 52.51
CA CYS A 16 5.55 -33.33 52.52
C CYS A 16 6.30 -32.78 51.30
N VAL A 17 7.42 -33.39 50.91
CA VAL A 17 8.20 -32.96 49.74
C VAL A 17 7.42 -33.16 48.45
N THR A 18 6.71 -34.28 48.28
CA THR A 18 5.84 -34.47 47.11
C THR A 18 4.67 -33.50 47.10
N ALA A 19 4.05 -33.20 48.24
CA ALA A 19 2.98 -32.19 48.30
C ALA A 19 3.48 -30.81 47.89
N VAL A 20 4.65 -30.37 48.37
CA VAL A 20 5.26 -29.09 47.97
C VAL A 20 5.62 -29.08 46.49
N ALA A 21 6.18 -30.18 45.96
CA ALA A 21 6.51 -30.28 44.54
C ALA A 21 5.27 -30.23 43.64
N VAL A 22 4.17 -30.88 44.03
CA VAL A 22 2.89 -30.85 43.31
C VAL A 22 2.27 -29.45 43.32
N VAL A 23 2.31 -28.76 44.47
CA VAL A 23 1.84 -27.37 44.58
C VAL A 23 2.70 -26.45 43.72
N GLY A 24 4.03 -26.58 43.76
CA GLY A 24 4.94 -25.77 42.95
C GLY A 24 4.78 -26.00 41.44
N LEU A 25 4.57 -27.25 41.01
CA LEU A 25 4.22 -27.57 39.62
C LEU A 25 2.86 -27.02 39.22
N GLY A 26 1.87 -27.08 40.12
CA GLY A 26 0.54 -26.51 39.91
C GLY A 26 0.59 -25.00 39.73
N GLN A 27 1.34 -24.28 40.56
CA GLN A 27 1.54 -22.83 40.43
C GLN A 27 2.25 -22.47 39.13
N ALA A 28 3.32 -23.18 38.76
CA ALA A 28 4.04 -22.92 37.51
C ALA A 28 3.19 -23.18 36.25
N LEU A 29 2.23 -24.11 36.31
CA LEU A 29 1.29 -24.36 35.21
C LEU A 29 0.20 -23.28 35.13
N LEU A 30 -0.29 -22.80 36.28
CA LEU A 30 -1.27 -21.71 36.35
C LEU A 30 -0.68 -20.37 35.88
N ASP A 31 0.55 -20.04 36.30
CA ASP A 31 1.27 -18.84 35.86
C ASP A 31 1.51 -18.84 34.34
N ARG A 32 1.73 -20.02 33.74
CA ARG A 32 1.85 -20.17 32.27
C ARG A 32 0.53 -19.95 31.54
N THR A 33 -0.60 -20.33 32.13
CA THR A 33 -1.92 -20.08 31.54
C THR A 33 -2.35 -18.62 31.63
N GLU A 34 -2.03 -17.91 32.72
CA GLU A 34 -2.29 -16.46 32.83
C GLU A 34 -1.45 -15.64 31.85
N ALA A 35 -0.16 -15.98 31.67
CA ALA A 35 0.68 -15.32 30.66
C ALA A 35 0.21 -15.58 29.21
N ALA A 36 -0.47 -16.70 28.96
CA ALA A 36 -1.04 -17.03 27.65
C ALA A 36 -2.43 -16.39 27.40
N GLN A 37 -3.13 -15.94 28.45
CA GLN A 37 -4.42 -15.24 28.37
C GLN A 37 -4.34 -13.74 28.67
N GLY A 38 -3.15 -13.23 29.04
CA GLY A 38 -2.92 -11.83 29.37
C GLY A 38 -2.93 -10.90 28.16
N ASN A 39 -3.92 -9.99 28.15
CA ASN A 39 -4.16 -8.92 27.19
C ASN A 39 -4.48 -9.36 25.75
N MET A 40 -5.78 -9.50 25.48
CA MET A 40 -6.34 -9.16 24.17
C MET A 40 -5.92 -7.71 23.85
N VAL A 41 -4.83 -7.53 23.11
CA VAL A 41 -4.44 -6.23 22.57
C VAL A 41 -5.48 -5.90 21.52
N TYR A 42 -6.48 -5.08 21.89
CA TYR A 42 -7.36 -4.47 20.91
C TYR A 42 -6.48 -3.67 19.95
N GLY A 43 -6.62 -3.92 18.66
CA GLY A 43 -6.00 -3.07 17.64
C GLY A 43 -6.49 -1.62 17.80
N PRO A 44 -5.79 -0.65 17.19
CA PRO A 44 -6.26 0.74 17.18
C PRO A 44 -7.70 0.80 16.67
N MET A 45 -8.56 1.48 17.42
CA MET A 45 -9.93 1.80 17.00
C MET A 45 -9.88 3.11 16.22
N PHE A 46 -10.52 3.14 15.05
CA PHE A 46 -10.60 4.32 14.19
C PHE A 46 -12.01 4.90 14.24
N GLU A 47 -12.10 6.22 14.29
CA GLU A 47 -13.35 6.96 14.13
C GLU A 47 -13.25 7.83 12.87
N VAL A 48 -14.39 8.05 12.22
CA VAL A 48 -14.44 8.90 11.02
C VAL A 48 -14.31 10.35 11.47
N ASP A 49 -13.36 11.08 10.87
CA ASP A 49 -13.32 12.55 10.94
C ASP A 49 -14.10 13.14 9.75
N PRO A 50 -15.31 13.68 9.95
CA PRO A 50 -16.11 14.23 8.86
C PRO A 50 -15.63 15.62 8.39
N LEU A 51 -14.67 16.23 9.08
CA LEU A 51 -14.12 17.55 8.75
C LEU A 51 -12.76 17.48 8.06
N TRP A 52 -12.27 16.27 7.79
CA TRP A 52 -11.04 16.00 7.06
C TRP A 52 -11.31 15.50 5.63
N PRO A 53 -10.64 16.03 4.59
CA PRO A 53 -9.73 17.19 4.63
C PRO A 53 -10.51 18.51 4.77
N GLN A 54 -9.81 19.60 5.07
CA GLN A 54 -10.40 20.93 5.08
C GLN A 54 -10.90 21.33 3.68
N PRO A 55 -11.85 22.27 3.57
CA PRO A 55 -12.33 22.75 2.27
C PRO A 55 -11.19 23.17 1.35
N LEU A 56 -11.19 22.66 0.12
CA LEU A 56 -10.17 23.01 -0.85
C LEU A 56 -10.29 24.48 -1.29
N PRO A 57 -9.17 25.17 -1.56
CA PRO A 57 -9.20 26.52 -2.11
C PRO A 57 -9.70 26.50 -3.56
N ASN A 58 -9.88 27.70 -4.14
CA ASN A 58 -10.15 27.89 -5.58
C ASN A 58 -11.40 27.18 -6.12
N HIS A 59 -12.37 26.87 -5.25
CA HIS A 59 -13.58 26.11 -5.61
C HIS A 59 -13.26 24.76 -6.27
N TRP A 60 -12.19 24.13 -5.80
CA TRP A 60 -11.76 22.84 -6.29
C TRP A 60 -12.60 21.70 -5.77
N LEU A 61 -12.85 20.74 -6.66
CA LEU A 61 -13.51 19.49 -6.36
C LEU A 61 -12.55 18.32 -6.56
N LEU A 62 -12.69 17.32 -5.69
CA LEU A 62 -12.08 16.01 -5.86
C LEU A 62 -12.97 15.18 -6.79
N GLY A 63 -12.36 14.58 -7.79
CA GLY A 63 -12.96 13.45 -8.50
C GLY A 63 -12.72 12.13 -7.77
N THR A 64 -12.55 11.04 -8.50
CA THR A 64 -12.30 9.74 -7.86
C THR A 64 -10.91 9.70 -7.24
N THR A 65 -10.84 9.61 -5.92
CA THR A 65 -9.58 9.47 -5.18
C THR A 65 -9.15 8.00 -5.22
N ILE A 66 -8.02 7.72 -5.86
CA ILE A 66 -7.64 6.36 -6.26
C ILE A 66 -6.31 5.89 -5.64
N GLY A 67 -5.47 6.83 -5.21
CA GLY A 67 -4.24 6.53 -4.51
C GLY A 67 -4.05 7.43 -3.31
N VAL A 68 -3.44 6.86 -2.28
CA VAL A 68 -3.02 7.54 -1.06
C VAL A 68 -1.61 7.08 -0.70
N SER A 69 -0.81 7.99 -0.15
CA SER A 69 0.50 7.73 0.46
C SER A 69 0.66 8.65 1.67
N VAL A 70 1.49 8.24 2.63
CA VAL A 70 1.89 9.09 3.76
C VAL A 70 3.41 9.18 3.74
N ASP A 71 3.96 10.38 3.90
CA ASP A 71 5.41 10.60 3.91
C ASP A 71 5.97 10.73 5.34
N ASN A 72 7.28 10.98 5.45
CA ASN A 72 7.99 11.06 6.72
C ASN A 72 7.62 12.28 7.60
N ARG A 73 6.79 13.20 7.10
CA ARG A 73 6.27 14.36 7.83
C ARG A 73 4.83 14.14 8.28
N ASP A 74 4.33 12.91 8.15
CA ASP A 74 2.92 12.56 8.31
C ASP A 74 2.00 13.36 7.38
N HIS A 75 2.52 13.85 6.25
CA HIS A 75 1.67 14.47 5.24
C HIS A 75 0.99 13.39 4.41
N ILE A 76 -0.29 13.60 4.14
CA ILE A 76 -1.15 12.70 3.39
C ILE A 76 -1.17 13.18 1.94
N TRP A 77 -0.72 12.32 1.05
CA TRP A 77 -0.74 12.55 -0.38
C TRP A 77 -1.86 11.75 -1.00
N ILE A 78 -2.63 12.39 -1.86
CA ILE A 78 -3.59 11.69 -2.70
C ILE A 78 -3.28 11.93 -4.17
N ILE A 79 -3.66 10.96 -4.99
CA ILE A 79 -3.85 11.16 -6.41
C ILE A 79 -5.31 10.87 -6.74
N HIS A 80 -5.95 11.78 -7.47
CA HIS A 80 -7.33 11.66 -7.88
C HIS A 80 -7.50 11.93 -9.37
N ARG A 81 -8.70 11.64 -9.89
CA ARG A 81 -9.05 11.74 -11.31
C ARG A 81 -10.12 12.81 -11.50
N GLY A 82 -9.71 14.02 -11.86
CA GLY A 82 -10.63 15.14 -12.08
C GLY A 82 -11.54 14.96 -13.30
N ASP A 83 -11.11 14.15 -14.28
CA ASP A 83 -11.87 13.77 -15.47
C ASP A 83 -13.06 12.84 -15.17
N ALA A 84 -13.12 12.27 -13.97
CA ALA A 84 -14.29 11.51 -13.51
C ALA A 84 -15.46 12.40 -13.06
N LEU A 85 -15.26 13.71 -12.91
CA LEU A 85 -16.33 14.66 -12.58
C LEU A 85 -17.21 14.91 -13.80
N ALA A 86 -18.52 14.87 -13.60
CA ALA A 86 -19.50 15.17 -14.63
C ALA A 86 -19.49 16.65 -15.00
N ALA A 87 -19.89 16.97 -16.23
CA ALA A 87 -19.92 18.35 -16.74
C ALA A 87 -20.75 19.31 -15.88
N GLY A 88 -21.79 18.81 -15.19
CA GLY A 88 -22.60 19.60 -14.26
C GLY A 88 -21.97 19.86 -12.89
N GLU A 89 -20.95 19.08 -12.51
CA GLU A 89 -20.21 19.24 -11.24
C GLU A 89 -19.09 20.28 -11.37
N VAL A 90 -18.53 20.42 -12.57
CA VAL A 90 -17.48 21.42 -12.87
C VAL A 90 -17.92 22.42 -13.94
N PRO A 91 -19.00 23.20 -13.69
CA PRO A 91 -19.62 24.03 -14.72
C PRO A 91 -18.72 25.17 -15.23
N ALA A 92 -17.87 25.74 -14.38
CA ALA A 92 -16.87 26.74 -14.76
C ALA A 92 -15.69 26.17 -15.57
N ALA A 93 -15.43 24.86 -15.52
CA ALA A 93 -14.37 24.20 -16.26
C ALA A 93 -14.79 23.75 -17.68
N GLN A 94 -16.06 23.93 -18.05
CA GLN A 94 -16.55 23.56 -19.38
C GLN A 94 -16.07 24.54 -20.45
N ASP A 95 -16.06 24.10 -21.71
CA ASP A 95 -15.78 24.96 -22.87
C ASP A 95 -16.93 24.88 -23.90
N PRO A 96 -17.78 25.94 -24.01
CA PRO A 96 -17.78 27.15 -23.19
C PRO A 96 -18.30 26.90 -21.75
N PRO A 97 -17.93 27.73 -20.76
CA PRO A 97 -18.45 27.61 -19.40
C PRO A 97 -19.97 27.78 -19.35
N ASN A 98 -20.66 26.96 -18.55
CA ASN A 98 -22.13 27.01 -18.39
C ASN A 98 -22.59 27.62 -17.05
N ALA A 99 -21.67 27.92 -16.12
CA ALA A 99 -21.85 28.82 -14.97
C ALA A 99 -20.51 29.47 -14.57
N ALA A 100 -20.54 30.67 -13.97
CA ALA A 100 -19.34 31.49 -13.78
C ALA A 100 -18.65 31.34 -12.41
N ASP A 101 -19.35 30.89 -11.37
CA ASP A 101 -18.88 31.05 -9.99
C ASP A 101 -18.14 29.82 -9.42
N CYS A 102 -18.38 28.64 -9.99
CA CYS A 102 -17.87 27.35 -9.53
C CYS A 102 -18.05 26.34 -10.67
N CYS A 103 -17.38 25.20 -10.74
CA CYS A 103 -16.31 24.64 -9.92
C CYS A 103 -15.25 24.09 -10.86
N PHE A 104 -14.05 23.80 -10.34
CA PHE A 104 -12.96 23.24 -11.13
C PHE A 104 -12.47 21.91 -10.53
N PRO A 105 -11.99 20.95 -11.32
CA PRO A 105 -11.24 19.84 -10.77
C PRO A 105 -9.96 20.37 -10.10
N ALA A 106 -9.62 19.86 -8.91
CA ALA A 106 -8.31 20.12 -8.32
C ALA A 106 -7.18 19.51 -9.19
N PRO A 107 -5.92 19.97 -9.05
CA PRO A 107 -4.77 19.28 -9.64
C PRO A 107 -4.71 17.82 -9.18
N PRO A 108 -4.30 16.87 -10.05
CA PRO A 108 -4.40 15.43 -9.74
C PRO A 108 -3.69 14.99 -8.46
N VAL A 109 -2.55 15.59 -8.11
CA VAL A 109 -1.78 15.30 -6.90
C VAL A 109 -2.01 16.39 -5.87
N LEU A 110 -2.44 15.99 -4.68
CA LEU A 110 -2.67 16.89 -3.55
C LEU A 110 -1.93 16.37 -2.32
N GLU A 111 -1.30 17.28 -1.59
CA GLU A 111 -0.58 17.04 -0.34
C GLU A 111 -1.30 17.78 0.78
N PHE A 112 -1.66 17.05 1.83
CA PHE A 112 -2.29 17.57 3.03
C PHE A 112 -1.38 17.37 4.24
N ASP A 113 -1.41 18.30 5.19
CA ASP A 113 -0.89 18.02 6.53
C ASP A 113 -1.86 17.12 7.34
N GLN A 114 -1.46 16.72 8.54
CA GLN A 114 -2.28 15.89 9.42
C GLN A 114 -3.64 16.54 9.77
N ALA A 115 -3.72 17.87 9.79
CA ALA A 115 -4.96 18.61 10.06
C ALA A 115 -5.86 18.73 8.82
N GLY A 116 -5.47 18.15 7.68
CA GLY A 116 -6.23 18.20 6.45
C GLY A 116 -6.10 19.53 5.69
N THR A 117 -5.14 20.37 6.06
CA THR A 117 -4.84 21.60 5.33
C THR A 117 -4.11 21.24 4.04
N LEU A 118 -4.55 21.76 2.90
CA LEU A 118 -3.83 21.58 1.64
C LEU A 118 -2.53 22.39 1.67
N VAL A 119 -1.38 21.70 1.55
CA VAL A 119 -0.03 22.32 1.61
C VAL A 119 0.74 22.20 0.29
N GLY A 120 0.25 21.40 -0.66
CA GLY A 120 0.83 21.26 -1.98
C GLY A 120 -0.16 20.70 -3.00
N SER A 121 -0.04 21.14 -4.26
CA SER A 121 -0.88 20.63 -5.35
C SER A 121 -0.17 20.78 -6.70
N TRP A 122 -0.17 19.72 -7.52
CA TRP A 122 0.39 19.73 -8.88
C TRP A 122 -0.12 18.51 -9.69
N GLY A 123 0.38 18.34 -10.91
CA GLY A 123 0.16 17.14 -11.72
C GLY A 123 -0.61 17.39 -13.02
N GLY A 124 -0.77 16.34 -13.80
CA GLY A 124 -1.40 16.37 -15.12
C GLY A 124 -0.39 16.31 -16.28
N PRO A 125 -0.86 16.38 -17.53
CA PRO A 125 -0.01 16.42 -18.72
C PRO A 125 0.99 17.58 -18.69
N GLY A 126 2.21 17.34 -19.18
CA GLY A 126 3.27 18.34 -19.22
C GLY A 126 4.40 17.95 -20.18
N GLU A 127 5.42 18.78 -20.27
CA GLU A 127 6.55 18.54 -21.15
C GLU A 127 7.55 17.53 -20.56
N GLY A 128 8.10 16.66 -21.40
CA GLY A 128 9.18 15.74 -21.04
C GLY A 128 8.75 14.39 -20.48
N TYR A 129 7.45 14.16 -20.29
CA TYR A 129 6.89 12.90 -19.79
C TYR A 129 5.49 12.63 -20.34
N GLU A 130 5.08 11.38 -20.25
CA GLU A 130 3.75 10.93 -20.67
C GLU A 130 2.87 10.81 -19.42
N TRP A 131 1.97 11.76 -19.16
CA TRP A 131 1.04 11.59 -18.03
C TRP A 131 0.13 10.37 -18.28
N PRO A 132 -0.14 9.52 -17.27
CA PRO A 132 -0.95 8.33 -17.49
C PRO A 132 -2.36 8.69 -17.93
N ALA A 133 -2.92 7.92 -18.87
CA ALA A 133 -4.30 8.08 -19.34
C ALA A 133 -5.31 7.85 -18.21
N SER A 134 -4.96 7.03 -17.21
CA SER A 134 -5.72 6.94 -15.96
C SER A 134 -4.78 6.75 -14.78
N ASN A 135 -4.33 7.84 -14.18
CA ASN A 135 -3.45 7.79 -13.01
C ASN A 135 -4.03 6.92 -11.88
N HIS A 136 -3.19 6.18 -11.17
CA HIS A 136 -3.65 5.17 -10.20
C HIS A 136 -2.81 5.13 -8.92
N GLY A 137 -1.67 4.44 -8.93
CA GLY A 137 -0.80 4.34 -7.76
C GLY A 137 -0.04 5.64 -7.51
N ILE A 138 -0.02 6.12 -6.27
CA ILE A 138 0.91 7.16 -5.78
C ILE A 138 1.73 6.57 -4.63
N PHE A 139 3.02 6.91 -4.57
CA PHE A 139 3.89 6.61 -3.44
C PHE A 139 4.90 7.74 -3.26
N VAL A 140 5.12 8.16 -2.02
CA VAL A 140 6.16 9.14 -1.67
C VAL A 140 7.31 8.41 -1.01
N ASP A 141 8.50 8.46 -1.63
CA ASP A 141 9.67 7.74 -1.13
C ASP A 141 10.41 8.51 -0.03
N HIS A 142 11.40 7.84 0.56
CA HIS A 142 12.21 8.37 1.66
C HIS A 142 13.12 9.55 1.27
N MET A 143 13.18 9.90 -0.02
CA MET A 143 13.91 11.05 -0.56
C MET A 143 12.95 12.16 -1.01
N ASP A 144 11.68 12.12 -0.57
CA ASP A 144 10.61 13.05 -0.96
C ASP A 144 10.30 13.05 -2.47
N ASN A 145 10.59 11.96 -3.18
CA ASN A 145 10.13 11.83 -4.57
C ASN A 145 8.74 11.19 -4.62
N VAL A 146 7.94 11.66 -5.56
CA VAL A 146 6.57 11.20 -5.78
C VAL A 146 6.53 10.32 -7.03
N TRP A 147 6.13 9.07 -6.82
CA TRP A 147 6.00 8.05 -7.86
C TRP A 147 4.55 7.89 -8.27
N ILE A 148 4.29 7.81 -9.58
CA ILE A 148 2.96 7.68 -10.15
C ILE A 148 2.93 6.53 -11.15
N GLY A 149 1.96 5.65 -10.99
CA GLY A 149 1.57 4.64 -11.99
C GLY A 149 0.21 4.97 -12.61
N GLY A 150 -0.19 4.20 -13.63
CA GLY A 150 -1.49 4.34 -14.27
C GLY A 150 -2.09 3.00 -14.66
N ASN A 151 -3.41 2.97 -14.81
CA ASN A 151 -4.17 1.78 -15.21
C ASN A 151 -5.10 2.00 -16.42
N GLY A 152 -4.91 3.09 -17.14
CA GLY A 152 -5.58 3.36 -18.40
C GLY A 152 -5.16 2.40 -19.51
N GLY A 153 -5.88 2.44 -20.62
CA GLY A 153 -5.66 1.57 -21.78
C GLY A 153 -4.19 1.41 -22.18
N PRO A 154 -3.49 2.51 -22.52
CA PRO A 154 -2.09 2.47 -22.97
C PRO A 154 -1.08 2.54 -21.82
N ASP A 155 -1.50 2.69 -20.56
CA ASP A 155 -0.58 2.95 -19.45
C ASP A 155 0.37 1.76 -19.24
N SER A 156 1.64 1.99 -19.55
CA SER A 156 2.70 0.98 -19.58
C SER A 156 4.01 1.52 -19.02
N HIS A 157 3.92 2.54 -18.16
CA HIS A 157 5.03 3.34 -17.67
C HIS A 157 4.80 3.83 -16.24
N LEU A 158 5.90 4.28 -15.62
CA LEU A 158 5.97 4.90 -14.31
C LEU A 158 6.54 6.31 -14.46
N LEU A 159 6.07 7.23 -13.62
CA LEU A 159 6.66 8.56 -13.50
C LEU A 159 7.20 8.78 -12.08
N LYS A 160 8.31 9.52 -11.99
CA LYS A 160 8.91 9.99 -10.75
C LYS A 160 9.08 11.50 -10.83
N PHE A 161 8.66 12.19 -9.78
CA PHE A 161 8.75 13.64 -9.63
C PHE A 161 9.40 13.99 -8.29
N THR A 162 9.94 15.19 -8.18
CA THR A 162 10.20 15.79 -6.86
C THR A 162 8.88 16.02 -6.14
N ARG A 163 8.92 16.22 -4.81
CA ARG A 163 7.79 16.71 -4.01
C ARG A 163 7.00 17.86 -4.65
N TYR A 164 7.70 18.79 -5.31
CA TYR A 164 7.11 19.99 -5.91
C TYR A 164 6.71 19.82 -7.39
N GLY A 165 6.58 18.58 -7.87
CA GLY A 165 6.06 18.30 -9.22
C GLY A 165 7.06 18.52 -10.36
N ARG A 166 8.34 18.79 -10.07
CA ARG A 166 9.37 18.75 -11.11
C ARG A 166 9.62 17.32 -11.55
N PHE A 167 9.50 17.05 -12.85
CA PHE A 167 9.79 15.74 -13.43
C PHE A 167 11.24 15.31 -13.18
N LEU A 168 11.43 14.04 -12.82
CA LEU A 168 12.74 13.43 -12.59
C LEU A 168 13.02 12.30 -13.57
N MET A 169 12.07 11.38 -13.72
CA MET A 169 12.29 10.15 -14.47
C MET A 169 10.98 9.54 -14.94
N GLN A 170 11.05 8.89 -16.10
CA GLN A 170 10.03 7.98 -16.58
C GLN A 170 10.69 6.63 -16.91
N VAL A 171 10.01 5.53 -16.56
CA VAL A 171 10.41 4.16 -16.94
C VAL A 171 9.27 3.55 -17.75
N GLY A 172 9.58 2.97 -18.91
CA GLY A 172 8.60 2.52 -19.90
C GLY A 172 8.00 3.64 -20.74
N ARG A 173 7.14 3.28 -21.69
CA ARG A 173 6.47 4.20 -22.63
C ARG A 173 4.98 3.88 -22.76
N SER A 174 4.15 4.90 -23.00
CA SER A 174 2.74 4.70 -23.26
C SER A 174 2.54 3.79 -24.48
N GLY A 175 1.73 2.74 -24.32
CA GLY A 175 1.50 1.72 -25.34
C GLY A 175 2.69 0.76 -25.57
N GLY A 176 3.73 0.81 -24.73
CA GLY A 176 4.94 0.01 -24.90
C GLY A 176 4.85 -1.44 -24.42
N ASN A 177 3.78 -1.83 -23.70
CA ASN A 177 3.66 -3.16 -23.11
C ASN A 177 3.86 -4.28 -24.16
N ALA A 178 4.84 -5.17 -23.90
CA ALA A 178 5.08 -6.38 -24.69
C ALA A 178 4.87 -7.68 -23.87
N GLY A 179 4.02 -7.64 -22.84
CA GLY A 179 3.67 -8.78 -21.98
C GLY A 179 4.48 -8.89 -20.68
N SER A 180 4.18 -9.92 -19.88
CA SER A 180 4.71 -10.04 -18.50
C SER A 180 6.22 -10.31 -18.41
N ASN A 181 6.89 -10.58 -19.52
CA ASN A 181 8.35 -10.82 -19.56
C ASN A 181 9.13 -9.63 -20.17
N ASP A 182 8.45 -8.52 -20.49
CA ASP A 182 9.07 -7.29 -20.98
C ASP A 182 9.84 -6.57 -19.86
N ASN A 183 11.13 -6.31 -20.02
CA ASN A 183 11.94 -5.63 -18.99
C ASN A 183 11.94 -4.10 -19.10
N GLU A 184 11.35 -3.55 -20.16
CA GLU A 184 11.37 -2.12 -20.46
C GLU A 184 10.04 -1.43 -20.14
N ASN A 185 8.91 -2.14 -20.31
CA ASN A 185 7.58 -1.57 -20.10
C ASN A 185 6.73 -2.37 -19.10
N PHE A 186 5.67 -1.72 -18.65
CA PHE A 186 4.72 -2.25 -17.66
C PHE A 186 3.37 -2.55 -18.31
N GLY A 187 2.48 -3.20 -17.58
CA GLY A 187 1.11 -3.47 -17.94
C GLY A 187 0.20 -2.95 -16.84
N ARG A 188 -0.08 -1.64 -16.89
CA ARG A 188 -0.98 -0.93 -15.98
C ARG A 188 -0.57 -1.07 -14.51
N VAL A 189 0.39 -0.27 -14.08
CA VAL A 189 0.93 -0.31 -12.71
C VAL A 189 -0.14 0.00 -11.66
N ALA A 190 -0.34 -0.93 -10.73
CA ALA A 190 -1.30 -0.78 -9.64
C ALA A 190 -0.74 0.03 -8.46
N LYS A 191 0.47 -0.30 -7.98
CA LYS A 191 1.13 0.32 -6.82
C LYS A 191 2.65 0.25 -6.92
N ILE A 192 3.29 1.18 -6.21
CA ILE A 192 4.75 1.29 -6.07
C ILE A 192 5.05 1.33 -4.56
N TYR A 193 6.17 0.72 -4.16
CA TYR A 193 6.80 0.88 -2.87
C TYR A 193 8.30 1.03 -3.07
N VAL A 194 8.98 1.90 -2.33
CA VAL A 194 10.44 2.01 -2.37
C VAL A 194 11.00 1.62 -1.01
N ASP A 195 11.84 0.59 -0.98
CA ASP A 195 12.57 0.20 0.23
C ASP A 195 13.70 1.21 0.48
N PRO A 196 13.69 1.95 1.62
CA PRO A 196 14.73 2.91 1.94
C PRO A 196 16.09 2.28 2.21
N LYS A 197 16.15 1.00 2.59
CA LYS A 197 17.41 0.36 2.95
C LYS A 197 18.29 0.10 1.73
N ASP A 198 17.70 -0.50 0.71
CA ASP A 198 18.42 -0.91 -0.51
C ASP A 198 18.15 0.02 -1.71
N ASN A 199 17.32 1.04 -1.52
CA ASN A 199 16.83 1.98 -2.54
C ASN A 199 16.26 1.25 -3.78
N GLU A 200 15.45 0.21 -3.51
CA GLU A 200 14.80 -0.60 -4.53
C GLU A 200 13.31 -0.25 -4.61
N ALA A 201 12.84 0.04 -5.83
CA ALA A 201 11.42 0.22 -6.09
C ALA A 201 10.79 -1.12 -6.45
N TYR A 202 9.74 -1.51 -5.72
CA TYR A 202 8.90 -2.68 -5.94
C TYR A 202 7.59 -2.23 -6.58
N ILE A 203 7.26 -2.80 -7.73
CA ILE A 203 6.14 -2.37 -8.55
C ILE A 203 5.17 -3.53 -8.73
N ALA A 204 3.94 -3.32 -8.28
CA ALA A 204 2.81 -4.20 -8.58
C ALA A 204 2.35 -3.93 -10.02
N ASP A 205 2.95 -4.65 -10.96
CA ASP A 205 2.67 -4.57 -12.39
C ASP A 205 1.56 -5.58 -12.74
N GLY A 206 0.33 -5.22 -12.36
CA GLY A 206 -0.70 -6.22 -12.01
C GLY A 206 -2.11 -6.01 -12.57
N TYR A 207 -2.42 -4.92 -13.27
CA TYR A 207 -3.75 -4.77 -13.92
C TYR A 207 -3.80 -5.38 -15.32
N LEU A 208 -2.64 -5.71 -15.90
CA LEU A 208 -2.53 -6.39 -17.18
C LEU A 208 -1.41 -7.43 -17.14
N ASN A 209 -0.23 -7.04 -16.65
CA ASN A 209 0.86 -7.99 -16.42
C ASN A 209 0.62 -8.80 -15.14
N LYS A 210 1.37 -9.89 -14.96
CA LYS A 210 1.21 -10.84 -13.84
C LYS A 210 2.48 -10.97 -13.01
N ARG A 211 3.04 -9.84 -12.57
CA ARG A 211 4.34 -9.85 -11.88
C ARG A 211 4.52 -8.73 -10.85
N VAL A 212 5.52 -8.91 -10.00
CA VAL A 212 6.18 -7.83 -9.27
C VAL A 212 7.50 -7.54 -9.97
N VAL A 213 7.76 -6.26 -10.27
CA VAL A 213 9.06 -5.80 -10.81
C VAL A 213 9.85 -5.12 -9.71
N VAL A 214 11.17 -5.26 -9.74
CA VAL A 214 12.10 -4.49 -8.91
C VAL A 214 13.01 -3.66 -9.79
N LEU A 215 13.05 -2.35 -9.53
CA LEU A 215 13.94 -1.39 -10.16
C LEU A 215 14.92 -0.82 -9.14
N ASP A 216 16.04 -0.32 -9.63
CA ASP A 216 16.84 0.65 -8.91
C ASP A 216 16.06 1.97 -8.82
N ALA A 217 15.77 2.46 -7.62
CA ALA A 217 14.84 3.58 -7.45
C ALA A 217 15.47 4.94 -7.83
N GLU A 218 16.79 5.03 -7.90
CA GLU A 218 17.49 6.24 -8.34
C GLU A 218 17.48 6.36 -9.86
N THR A 219 17.86 5.28 -10.54
CA THR A 219 18.12 5.27 -11.99
C THR A 219 16.97 4.72 -12.82
N GLY A 220 16.01 4.01 -12.21
CA GLY A 220 14.95 3.30 -12.90
C GLY A 220 15.40 2.02 -13.60
N ALA A 221 16.67 1.62 -13.44
CA ALA A 221 17.21 0.43 -14.08
C ALA A 221 16.50 -0.83 -13.59
N PHE A 222 16.09 -1.68 -14.53
CA PHE A 222 15.49 -2.96 -14.22
C PHE A 222 16.47 -3.87 -13.47
N LYS A 223 16.03 -4.49 -12.36
CA LYS A 223 16.85 -5.44 -11.58
C LYS A 223 16.37 -6.87 -11.74
N ARG A 224 15.09 -7.12 -11.48
CA ARG A 224 14.48 -8.47 -11.48
C ARG A 224 12.95 -8.37 -11.48
N PHE A 225 12.28 -9.47 -11.81
CA PHE A 225 10.85 -9.63 -11.59
C PHE A 225 10.53 -11.07 -11.15
N TRP A 226 9.33 -11.28 -10.61
CA TRP A 226 8.74 -12.60 -10.42
C TRP A 226 7.21 -12.55 -10.51
N GLY A 227 6.62 -13.66 -10.93
CA GLY A 227 5.18 -13.91 -10.85
C GLY A 227 4.77 -14.53 -9.52
N ALA A 228 3.56 -15.09 -9.46
CA ALA A 228 3.07 -15.74 -8.24
C ALA A 228 4.03 -16.83 -7.74
N TYR A 229 4.20 -16.90 -6.42
CA TYR A 229 5.07 -17.87 -5.74
C TYR A 229 6.55 -17.86 -6.19
N GLY A 230 7.01 -16.79 -6.84
CA GLY A 230 8.39 -16.69 -7.33
C GLY A 230 8.62 -17.30 -8.72
N ASN A 231 7.56 -17.74 -9.40
CA ASN A 231 7.65 -18.31 -10.74
C ASN A 231 7.96 -17.26 -11.82
N THR A 232 8.42 -17.70 -12.99
CA THR A 232 8.37 -16.87 -14.20
C THR A 232 6.91 -16.70 -14.63
N PRO A 233 6.42 -15.47 -14.88
CA PRO A 233 5.03 -15.25 -15.30
C PRO A 233 4.82 -15.67 -16.75
N ASP A 234 3.59 -16.08 -17.06
CA ASP A 234 3.11 -16.32 -18.42
C ASP A 234 1.74 -15.67 -18.63
N ASP A 235 1.47 -15.26 -19.86
CA ASP A 235 0.27 -14.48 -20.19
C ASP A 235 -0.93 -15.35 -20.60
N ALA A 236 -0.95 -16.64 -20.22
CA ALA A 236 -2.08 -17.51 -20.53
C ALA A 236 -3.36 -17.05 -19.81
N ASP A 237 -4.49 -17.02 -20.51
CA ASP A 237 -5.79 -16.77 -19.89
C ASP A 237 -6.22 -18.00 -19.06
N LEU A 238 -6.28 -17.83 -17.74
CA LEU A 238 -6.71 -18.88 -16.80
C LEU A 238 -8.24 -19.02 -16.71
N GLY A 239 -8.98 -18.22 -17.48
CA GLY A 239 -10.42 -18.18 -17.48
C GLY A 239 -11.01 -17.68 -16.16
N ARG A 240 -12.32 -17.88 -15.98
CA ARG A 240 -13.02 -17.49 -14.75
C ARG A 240 -12.49 -18.25 -13.55
N TYR A 241 -12.60 -17.63 -12.37
CA TYR A 241 -12.28 -18.29 -11.12
C TYR A 241 -13.18 -19.52 -10.91
N ASP A 242 -12.57 -20.67 -10.62
CA ASP A 242 -13.24 -21.89 -10.20
C ASP A 242 -12.67 -22.29 -8.82
N PRO A 243 -13.49 -22.30 -7.76
CA PRO A 243 -13.03 -22.67 -6.42
C PRO A 243 -12.62 -24.14 -6.29
N ASN A 244 -12.97 -25.00 -7.24
CA ASN A 244 -12.63 -26.42 -7.23
C ASN A 244 -11.42 -26.77 -8.11
N ALA A 245 -10.91 -25.81 -8.89
CA ALA A 245 -9.73 -26.01 -9.71
C ALA A 245 -8.46 -26.06 -8.84
N GLU A 246 -7.40 -26.66 -9.39
CA GLU A 246 -6.08 -26.58 -8.78
C GLU A 246 -5.66 -25.11 -8.58
N PRO A 247 -4.97 -24.78 -7.48
CA PRO A 247 -4.53 -23.42 -7.21
C PRO A 247 -3.69 -22.86 -8.38
N ALA A 248 -4.13 -21.71 -8.90
CA ALA A 248 -3.41 -21.02 -9.97
C ALA A 248 -1.96 -20.76 -9.56
N GLN A 249 -1.02 -21.07 -10.44
CA GLN A 249 0.43 -20.86 -10.23
C GLN A 249 0.92 -19.51 -10.77
N GLN A 250 -0.02 -18.61 -11.06
CA GLN A 250 0.22 -17.27 -11.63
C GLN A 250 -0.72 -16.27 -10.95
N PHE A 251 -0.36 -14.98 -11.00
CA PHE A 251 -1.33 -13.94 -10.65
C PHE A 251 -2.46 -13.91 -11.68
N ARG A 252 -3.67 -13.60 -11.21
CA ARG A 252 -4.84 -13.38 -12.06
C ARG A 252 -5.01 -11.88 -12.26
N THR A 253 -5.37 -11.49 -13.48
CA THR A 253 -5.66 -10.12 -13.92
C THR A 253 -7.01 -10.07 -14.59
#